data_AF-A0A158ASM4-F1
#
_entry.id   AF-A0A158ASM4-F1
#
_cell.length_a   1.000
_cell.length_b   1.000
_cell.length_c   1.000
_cell.angle_alpha   90.00
_cell.angle_beta   90.00
_cell.angle_gamma   90.00
#
_symmetry.space_group_name_H-M   'P 1'
#
loop_
_entity.id
_entity.type
_entity.pdbx_description
1 polymer ?
#
loop_
_entity_poly.entity_id
_entity_poly.type
_entity_poly.pdbx_seq_one_letter_code
_entity_poly.pdbx_strand_id
1 'polypeptide(L)'
;MHVFTGNDNIQDAGWPYGNGDMLQRAMLIGYRSGFYTDDELLVALHMATHASAAVLGMDAYGLKAGNDATFVIVEAPNAAAAAAAVAAVPAQRVIVRGGRFQDDSSRLQFESGKAGHQHGVGITTAA
;
A
#
# COMPACT_ATOMS: atom_id res chain seq x y z
N MET A 1 13.96 15.67 -11.79
CA MET A 1 14.59 14.57 -11.04
C MET A 1 13.48 13.78 -10.38
N HIS A 2 13.43 12.46 -10.56
CA HIS A 2 12.49 11.58 -9.85
C HIS A 2 13.26 10.80 -8.80
N VAL A 3 12.79 10.83 -7.55
CA VAL A 3 13.33 10.01 -6.45
C VAL A 3 12.30 8.94 -6.15
N PHE A 4 12.73 7.69 -6.17
CA PHE A 4 11.88 6.52 -6.00
C PHE A 4 12.52 5.56 -4.99
N THR A 5 11.78 4.53 -4.57
CA THR A 5 12.32 3.48 -3.71
C THR A 5 12.01 2.09 -4.23
N GLY A 6 12.85 1.14 -3.82
CA GLY A 6 12.71 -0.28 -4.04
C GLY A 6 13.32 -1.05 -2.87
N ASN A 7 13.02 -2.35 -2.82
CA ASN A 7 13.85 -3.28 -2.09
C ASN A 7 15.00 -3.69 -3.02
N ASP A 8 16.22 -3.69 -2.48
CA ASP A 8 17.38 -4.29 -3.13
C ASP A 8 17.40 -5.81 -2.82
N ASN A 9 18.56 -6.42 -2.64
CA ASN A 9 18.71 -7.78 -2.12
C ASN A 9 17.79 -8.06 -0.90
N ILE A 10 17.14 -9.23 -0.90
CA ILE A 10 16.28 -9.72 0.18
C ILE A 10 16.79 -11.09 0.61
N GLN A 11 17.30 -11.17 1.85
CA GLN A 11 17.73 -12.41 2.50
C GLN A 11 18.62 -13.31 1.63
N ASP A 12 19.58 -12.70 0.94
CA ASP A 12 20.56 -13.43 0.15
C ASP A 12 21.93 -13.45 0.86
N ALA A 13 22.94 -14.02 0.19
CA ALA A 13 24.28 -14.15 0.72
C ALA A 13 24.96 -12.80 1.06
N GLY A 14 24.51 -11.70 0.45
CA GLY A 14 25.06 -10.36 0.66
C GLY A 14 24.23 -9.51 1.63
N TRP A 15 22.96 -9.83 1.86
CA TRP A 15 22.07 -9.01 2.66
C TRP A 15 21.03 -9.81 3.46
N PRO A 16 21.09 -9.84 4.81
CA PRO A 16 20.21 -10.68 5.61
C PRO A 16 18.82 -10.08 5.88
N TYR A 17 18.56 -8.83 5.46
CA TYR A 17 17.31 -8.13 5.76
C TYR A 17 16.37 -8.08 4.54
N GLY A 18 15.10 -7.76 4.82
CA GLY A 18 14.08 -7.54 3.80
C GLY A 18 12.94 -8.57 3.87
N ASN A 19 11.75 -8.13 3.45
CA ASN A 19 10.53 -8.94 3.37
C ASN A 19 9.68 -8.60 2.12
N GLY A 20 10.17 -7.74 1.24
CA GLY A 20 9.45 -7.30 0.04
C GLY A 20 8.29 -6.33 0.29
N ASP A 21 8.02 -5.90 1.53
CA ASP A 21 6.92 -4.99 1.84
C ASP A 21 7.30 -3.52 1.54
N MET A 22 6.67 -2.96 0.51
CA MET A 22 6.92 -1.57 0.09
C MET A 22 6.38 -0.53 1.09
N LEU A 23 5.36 -0.86 1.89
CA LEU A 23 4.88 0.04 2.95
C LEU A 23 5.89 0.09 4.10
N GLN A 24 6.46 -1.05 4.48
CA GLN A 24 7.57 -1.07 5.42
C GLN A 24 8.82 -0.37 4.86
N ARG A 25 9.08 -0.51 3.56
CA ARG A 25 10.18 0.22 2.90
C ARG A 25 9.97 1.74 2.97
N ALA A 26 8.74 2.23 2.75
CA ALA A 26 8.40 3.64 2.91
C ALA A 26 8.58 4.11 4.36
N MET A 27 8.16 3.32 5.34
CA MET A 27 8.38 3.59 6.76
C MET A 27 9.86 3.78 7.09
N LEU A 28 10.71 2.85 6.64
CA LEU A 28 12.16 2.89 6.88
C LEU A 28 12.80 4.13 6.24
N ILE A 29 12.32 4.55 5.06
CA ILE A 29 12.77 5.80 4.43
C ILE A 29 12.36 7.00 5.27
N GLY A 30 11.10 7.08 5.69
CA GLY A 30 10.63 8.18 6.53
C GLY A 30 11.44 8.27 7.83
N TYR A 31 11.61 7.15 8.51
CA TYR A 31 12.42 7.07 9.73
C TYR A 31 13.87 7.49 9.50
N ARG A 32 14.52 6.98 8.44
CA ARG A 32 15.93 7.29 8.16
C ARG A 32 16.16 8.70 7.64
N SER A 33 15.15 9.31 7.03
CA SER A 33 15.21 10.67 6.45
C SER A 33 14.75 11.76 7.42
N GLY A 34 14.25 11.39 8.60
CA GLY A 34 13.76 12.35 9.60
C GLY A 34 12.40 12.95 9.25
N PHE A 35 11.50 12.17 8.65
CA PHE A 35 10.15 12.59 8.31
C PHE A 35 9.22 12.38 9.51
N TYR A 36 8.56 13.45 9.97
CA TYR A 36 7.75 13.46 11.18
C TYR A 36 6.32 13.97 10.97
N THR A 37 6.07 14.66 9.86
CA THR A 37 4.75 15.19 9.52
C THR A 37 4.03 14.29 8.51
N ASP A 38 2.70 14.42 8.46
CA ASP A 38 1.90 13.66 7.50
C ASP A 38 2.36 13.90 6.05
N ASP A 39 2.64 15.15 5.68
CA ASP A 39 3.11 15.51 4.34
C ASP A 39 4.45 14.84 4.00
N GLU A 40 5.39 14.79 4.95
CA GLU A 40 6.68 14.12 4.73
C GLU A 40 6.52 12.60 4.63
N LEU A 41 5.65 11.99 5.43
CA LEU A 41 5.34 10.56 5.30
C LEU A 41 4.65 10.24 3.96
N LEU A 42 3.83 11.16 3.45
CA LEU A 42 3.25 11.05 2.12
C LEU A 42 4.30 11.18 1.01
N VAL A 43 5.40 11.92 1.23
CA VAL A 43 6.55 11.90 0.30
C VAL A 43 7.18 10.51 0.24
N ALA A 44 7.39 9.85 1.39
CA ALA A 44 7.91 8.48 1.41
C ALA A 44 6.95 7.48 0.73
N LEU A 45 5.64 7.63 0.92
CA LEU A 45 4.63 6.83 0.22
C LEU A 45 4.63 7.09 -1.28
N HIS A 46 4.75 8.35 -1.70
CA HIS A 46 4.85 8.74 -3.11
C HIS A 46 6.09 8.11 -3.77
N MET A 47 7.22 8.12 -3.08
CA MET A 47 8.45 7.45 -3.54
C MET A 47 8.24 5.96 -3.78
N ALA A 48 7.44 5.29 -2.94
CA ALA A 48 7.17 3.85 -3.03
C ALA A 48 6.04 3.48 -4.00
N THR A 49 5.30 4.48 -4.52
CA THR A 49 4.14 4.28 -5.39
C THR A 49 4.34 4.98 -6.73
N HIS A 50 3.87 6.22 -6.85
CA HIS A 50 3.81 6.95 -8.11
C HIS A 50 5.19 7.25 -8.69
N ALA A 51 6.19 7.56 -7.86
CA ALA A 51 7.54 7.79 -8.36
C ALA A 51 8.17 6.52 -8.94
N SER A 52 8.04 5.38 -8.25
CA SER A 52 8.50 4.08 -8.75
C SER A 52 7.76 3.66 -10.02
N ALA A 53 6.43 3.85 -10.05
CA ALA A 53 5.62 3.56 -11.23
C ALA A 53 6.06 4.38 -12.46
N ALA A 54 6.35 5.67 -12.28
CA ALA A 54 6.85 6.54 -13.34
C ALA A 54 8.21 6.07 -13.87
N VAL A 55 9.13 5.66 -12.98
CA VAL A 55 10.47 5.15 -13.37
C VAL A 55 10.38 3.80 -14.09
N LEU A 56 9.41 2.96 -13.72
CA LEU A 56 9.15 1.69 -14.38
C LEU A 56 8.38 1.83 -15.71
N GLY A 57 7.97 3.05 -16.09
CA GLY A 57 7.19 3.29 -17.30
C GLY A 57 5.77 2.70 -17.23
N MET A 58 5.19 2.63 -16.04
CA MET A 58 3.82 2.14 -15.86
C MET A 58 2.82 3.22 -16.26
N ASP A 59 2.20 3.04 -17.42
CA ASP A 59 1.06 3.84 -17.86
C ASP A 59 -0.21 3.50 -17.05
N ALA A 60 -1.11 4.47 -16.89
CA ALA A 60 -2.38 4.29 -16.18
C ALA A 60 -2.23 3.73 -14.75
N TYR A 61 -1.19 4.16 -14.01
CA TYR A 61 -1.01 3.85 -12.59
C TYR A 61 -1.82 4.78 -11.68
N GLY A 62 -2.28 4.25 -10.55
CA GLY A 62 -2.98 5.00 -9.49
C GLY A 62 -4.48 4.75 -9.46
N LEU A 63 -5.14 5.30 -8.42
CA LEU A 63 -6.57 5.10 -8.17
C LEU A 63 -7.40 6.10 -8.98
N LYS A 64 -7.61 5.80 -10.27
CA LYS A 64 -8.42 6.61 -11.19
C LYS A 64 -9.32 5.72 -12.03
N ALA A 65 -10.54 6.18 -12.30
CA ALA A 65 -11.44 5.50 -13.21
C ALA A 65 -10.77 5.31 -14.59
N GLY A 66 -10.85 4.10 -15.13
CA GLY A 66 -10.20 3.69 -16.38
C GLY A 66 -8.83 3.02 -16.20
N ASN A 67 -8.19 3.14 -15.03
CA ASN A 67 -6.97 2.39 -14.72
C ASN A 67 -7.29 0.93 -14.36
N ASP A 68 -6.26 0.08 -14.42
CA ASP A 68 -6.38 -1.31 -13.94
C ASP A 68 -6.77 -1.33 -12.45
N ALA A 69 -7.71 -2.20 -12.08
CA ALA A 69 -8.23 -2.31 -10.73
C ALA A 69 -7.27 -3.14 -9.85
N THR A 70 -6.03 -2.65 -9.69
CA THR A 70 -4.99 -3.23 -8.84
C THR A 70 -4.60 -2.26 -7.74
N PHE A 71 -4.90 -2.62 -6.50
CA PHE A 71 -4.66 -1.77 -5.33
C PHE A 71 -4.64 -2.59 -4.04
N VAL A 72 -4.11 -1.97 -2.98
CA VAL A 72 -4.07 -2.53 -1.63
C VAL A 72 -5.02 -1.73 -0.75
N ILE A 73 -5.86 -2.43 0.00
CA ILE A 73 -6.71 -1.85 1.04
C ILE A 73 -6.03 -2.13 2.38
N VAL A 74 -5.89 -1.07 3.17
CA VAL A 74 -5.38 -1.12 4.54
C VAL A 74 -6.43 -0.54 5.48
N GLU A 75 -6.53 -1.08 6.69
CA GLU A 75 -7.40 -0.50 7.70
C GLU A 75 -6.77 0.79 8.24
N ALA A 76 -7.58 1.84 8.30
CA ALA A 76 -7.10 3.19 8.49
C ALA A 76 -8.22 4.05 9.11
N PRO A 77 -7.96 4.79 10.21
CA PRO A 77 -9.03 5.49 10.94
C PRO A 77 -9.59 6.74 10.25
N ASN A 78 -8.87 7.37 9.29
CA ASN A 78 -9.31 8.59 8.59
C ASN A 78 -8.47 8.88 7.33
N ALA A 79 -8.68 10.02 6.66
CA ALA A 79 -7.93 10.38 5.44
C ALA A 79 -6.43 10.67 5.66
N ALA A 80 -6.03 11.16 6.84
CA ALA A 80 -4.61 11.25 7.23
C ALA A 80 -3.99 9.86 7.46
N ALA A 81 -4.81 8.80 7.44
CA ALA A 81 -4.32 7.46 7.69
C ALA A 81 -3.42 6.88 6.61
N ALA A 82 -3.27 7.51 5.43
CA ALA A 82 -2.22 7.10 4.51
C ALA A 82 -0.83 7.34 5.13
N ALA A 83 -0.60 8.49 5.76
CA ALA A 83 0.62 8.77 6.52
C ALA A 83 0.71 7.86 7.76
N ALA A 84 -0.39 7.68 8.49
CA ALA A 84 -0.40 6.77 9.64
C ALA A 84 -0.12 5.31 9.25
N ALA A 85 -0.58 4.86 8.07
CA ALA A 85 -0.29 3.52 7.55
C ALA A 85 1.19 3.36 7.18
N VAL A 86 1.85 4.42 6.69
CA VAL A 86 3.31 4.41 6.52
C VAL A 86 3.98 4.26 7.88
N ALA A 87 3.57 5.01 8.90
CA ALA A 87 4.18 4.93 10.22
C ALA A 87 3.93 3.58 10.93
N ALA A 88 2.72 3.02 10.81
CA ALA A 88 2.29 1.84 11.55
C ALA A 88 2.54 0.52 10.81
N VAL A 89 2.63 0.55 9.47
CA VAL A 89 2.81 -0.63 8.60
C VAL A 89 1.82 -1.76 8.97
N PRO A 90 0.49 -1.52 8.92
CA PRO A 90 -0.50 -2.48 9.38
C PRO A 90 -0.35 -3.81 8.64
N ALA A 91 -0.35 -4.93 9.37
CA ALA A 91 -0.20 -6.26 8.76
C ALA A 91 -1.48 -6.74 8.05
N GLN A 92 -2.65 -6.30 8.54
CA GLN A 92 -3.93 -6.67 7.95
C GLN A 92 -4.21 -5.86 6.70
N ARG A 93 -4.28 -6.53 5.56
CA ARG A 93 -4.42 -5.90 4.25
C ARG A 93 -5.24 -6.78 3.33
N VAL A 94 -5.80 -6.15 2.30
CA VAL A 94 -6.44 -6.86 1.19
C VAL A 94 -5.84 -6.40 -0.12
N ILE A 95 -5.48 -7.37 -0.95
CA ILE A 95 -4.93 -7.12 -2.27
C ILE A 95 -6.03 -7.37 -3.30
N VAL A 96 -6.28 -6.37 -4.13
CA VAL A 96 -7.11 -6.50 -5.32
C VAL A 96 -6.18 -6.41 -6.51
N ARG A 97 -6.31 -7.34 -7.46
CA ARG A 97 -5.54 -7.34 -8.72
C ARG A 97 -6.47 -7.60 -9.89
N GLY A 98 -6.48 -6.71 -10.88
CA GLY A 98 -7.39 -6.78 -12.02
C GLY A 98 -8.86 -6.91 -11.61
N GLY A 99 -9.26 -6.23 -10.52
CA GLY A 99 -10.61 -6.27 -9.97
C GLY A 99 -10.95 -7.53 -9.17
N ARG A 100 -9.98 -8.43 -8.93
CA ARG A 100 -10.19 -9.67 -8.17
C ARG A 100 -9.44 -9.62 -6.84
N PHE A 101 -10.15 -9.90 -5.76
CA PHE A 101 -9.55 -10.11 -4.45
C PHE A 101 -8.61 -11.30 -4.49
N GLN A 102 -7.36 -11.10 -4.08
CA GLN A 102 -6.39 -12.17 -3.89
C GLN A 102 -6.61 -12.79 -2.50
N ASP A 103 -6.45 -14.10 -2.41
CA ASP A 103 -6.55 -14.84 -1.16
C ASP A 103 -5.17 -14.88 -0.50
N ASP A 104 -5.04 -14.19 0.62
CA ASP A 104 -3.84 -14.21 1.46
C ASP A 104 -4.27 -14.31 2.93
N SER A 105 -3.44 -14.95 3.74
CA SER A 105 -3.72 -15.37 5.12
C SER A 105 -3.78 -14.22 6.15
N SER A 106 -3.49 -12.97 5.75
CA SER A 106 -3.54 -11.77 6.60
C SER A 106 -4.76 -10.87 6.34
N ARG A 107 -5.88 -11.44 5.92
CA ARG A 107 -7.03 -10.72 5.35
C ARG A 107 -7.87 -9.91 6.35
N LEU A 108 -8.09 -8.64 6.03
CA LEU A 108 -9.35 -7.96 6.38
C LEU A 108 -10.49 -8.64 5.60
N GLN A 109 -11.60 -8.98 6.25
CA GLN A 109 -12.73 -9.61 5.57
C GLN A 109 -13.69 -8.52 5.05
N PHE A 110 -13.93 -8.54 3.73
CA PHE A 110 -14.93 -7.70 3.09
C PHE A 110 -16.04 -8.58 2.54
N GLU A 111 -17.27 -8.33 2.98
CA GLU A 111 -18.44 -8.95 2.35
C GLU A 111 -18.75 -8.21 1.04
N SER A 112 -18.60 -8.90 -0.09
CA SER A 112 -19.12 -8.39 -1.36
C SER A 112 -20.64 -8.44 -1.32
N GLY A 113 -21.29 -7.32 -1.03
CA GLY A 113 -22.74 -7.18 -1.19
C GLY A 113 -23.14 -7.62 -2.59
N LYS A 114 -24.14 -8.52 -2.69
CA LYS A 114 -24.68 -8.97 -3.98
C LYS A 114 -25.11 -7.76 -4.79
N ALA A 115 -24.83 -7.76 -6.09
CA ALA A 115 -25.25 -6.74 -7.04
C ALA A 115 -26.80 -6.67 -7.10
N GLY A 116 -27.37 -5.91 -6.18
CA GLY A 116 -28.80 -5.68 -6.03
C GLY A 116 -28.96 -4.48 -5.12
N HIS A 117 -28.90 -3.28 -5.72
CA HIS A 117 -29.35 -2.01 -5.17
C HIS A 117 -29.41 -1.95 -3.64
N GLN A 118 -28.30 -1.67 -2.93
CA GLN A 118 -28.18 -0.81 -1.71
C GLN A 118 -26.68 -0.51 -1.50
N HIS A 119 -26.32 0.78 -1.38
CA HIS A 119 -24.95 1.23 -1.15
C HIS A 119 -24.50 0.91 0.29
N GLY A 120 -23.46 0.09 0.45
CA GLY A 120 -22.75 -0.09 1.72
C GLY A 120 -21.80 -1.28 1.71
N VAL A 121 -20.48 -1.01 1.76
CA VAL A 121 -19.47 -2.04 2.07
C VAL A 121 -19.32 -2.07 3.60
N GLY A 122 -19.69 -3.19 4.22
CA GLY A 122 -19.43 -3.43 5.64
C GLY A 122 -18.04 -4.04 5.86
N ILE A 123 -17.31 -3.52 6.85
CA ILE A 123 -16.04 -4.10 7.33
C ILE A 123 -16.36 -4.82 8.63
N THR A 124 -16.04 -6.11 8.72
CA THR A 124 -16.12 -6.87 9.98
C THR A 124 -14.73 -7.31 10.40
N THR A 125 -14.35 -6.93 11.62
CA THR A 125 -13.14 -7.41 12.30
C THR A 125 -13.42 -8.82 12.84
N ALA A 126 -12.67 -9.81 12.38
CA ALA A 126 -12.69 -11.13 13.01
C ALA A 126 -11.83 -11.08 14.30
N ALA A 127 -12.40 -11.56 15.41
CA ALA A 127 -11.74 -11.67 16.72
C ALA A 127 -10.74 -12.83 16.77
#